data_AF-A0A2T4WLW8-F1
#
_entry.id   AF-A0A2T4WLW8-F1
#
_cell.length_a   1.000
_cell.length_b   1.000
_cell.length_c   1.000
_cell.angle_alpha   90.00
_cell.angle_beta   90.00
_cell.angle_gamma   90.00
#
_symmetry.space_group_name_H-M   'P 1'
#
loop_
_entity.id
_entity.type
_entity.pdbx_description
1 polymer ?
#
loop_
_entity_poly.entity_id
_entity_poly.type
_entity_poly.pdbx_seq_one_letter_code
_entity_poly.pdbx_strand_id
1 'polypeptide(L)' 'MVKENGPPQLSSDNFRTLMNIVYLEGAINGLKKAKEAHKGTDAYYKYDVTIFREQKRLTDVTGNIAPNDLLQRMLNAL' A
#
# COMPACT_ATOMS: atom_id res chain seq x y z
N MET A 1 1.67 -2.89 -30.64
CA MET A 1 2.12 -4.15 -30.01
C MET A 1 2.45 -3.84 -28.56
N VAL A 2 1.66 -4.33 -27.61
CA VAL A 2 2.10 -4.40 -26.21
C VAL A 2 3.23 -5.42 -26.21
N LYS A 3 4.46 -5.01 -25.94
CA LYS A 3 5.55 -5.97 -25.71
C LYS A 3 5.13 -6.74 -24.45
N GLU A 4 4.79 -8.02 -24.61
CA GLU A 4 4.67 -8.94 -23.49
C GLU A 4 6.06 -9.13 -22.90
N ASN A 5 6.48 -8.16 -22.10
CA ASN A 5 7.54 -8.40 -21.15
C ASN A 5 6.95 -9.44 -20.19
N GLY A 6 7.61 -10.59 -20.05
CA GLY A 6 7.24 -11.60 -19.07
C GLY A 6 7.08 -11.00 -17.66
N PRO A 7 6.65 -11.79 -16.66
CA PRO A 7 6.47 -11.27 -15.31
C PRO A 7 7.67 -10.42 -14.87
N PRO A 8 7.45 -9.21 -14.34
CA PRO A 8 8.54 -8.31 -14.00
C PRO A 8 9.54 -9.05 -13.11
N GLN A 9 10.80 -9.05 -13.55
CA GLN A 9 11.90 -9.71 -12.84
C GLN A 9 12.20 -8.90 -11.57
N LEU A 10 11.40 -9.12 -10.53
CA LEU A 10 11.63 -8.54 -9.23
C LEU A 10 12.50 -9.50 -8.42
N SER A 11 13.47 -8.94 -7.68
CA SER A 11 14.10 -9.68 -6.59
C SER A 11 13.03 -10.14 -5.59
N SER A 12 13.33 -11.19 -4.82
CA SER A 12 12.42 -11.68 -3.78
C SER A 12 12.04 -10.59 -2.77
N ASP A 13 12.96 -9.66 -2.49
CA ASP A 13 12.73 -8.54 -1.58
C ASP A 13 11.80 -7.49 -2.19
N ASN A 14 11.95 -7.18 -3.48
CA ASN A 14 11.05 -6.25 -4.17
C ASN A 14 9.65 -6.83 -4.33
N PHE A 15 9.55 -8.14 -4.60
CA PHE A 15 8.25 -8.83 -4.61
C PHE A 15 7.57 -8.81 -3.23
N ARG A 16 8.33 -9.08 -2.15
CA ARG A 16 7.81 -8.97 -0.77
C ARG A 16 7.33 -7.55 -0.47
N THR A 17 8.10 -6.55 -0.89
CA THR A 17 7.75 -5.13 -0.70
C THR A 17 6.45 -4.79 -1.44
N LEU A 18 6.29 -5.26 -2.69
CA LEU A 18 5.05 -5.10 -3.45
C LEU A 18 3.85 -5.74 -2.74
N MET A 19 4.01 -6.96 -2.23
CA MET A 19 2.94 -7.63 -1.48
C MET A 19 2.59 -6.91 -0.18
N ASN A 20 3.57 -6.35 0.53
CA ASN A 20 3.34 -5.53 1.71
C ASN A 20 2.52 -4.28 1.37
N ILE A 21 2.80 -3.62 0.24
CA ILE A 21 2.04 -2.45 -0.23
C ILE A 21 0.58 -2.84 -0.47
N VAL A 22 0.34 -3.89 -1.27
CA VAL A 22 -1.01 -4.38 -1.57
C VAL A 22 -1.80 -4.70 -0.30
N TYR A 23 -1.15 -5.38 0.66
CA TYR A 23 -1.76 -5.70 1.95
C TYR A 23 -2.15 -4.43 2.73
N LEU A 24 -1.23 -3.46 2.86
CA LEU A 24 -1.46 -2.23 3.62
C LEU A 24 -2.56 -1.37 2.99
N GLU A 25 -2.57 -1.23 1.66
CA GLU A 25 -3.63 -0.52 0.95
C GLU A 25 -5.00 -1.17 1.14
N GLY A 26 -5.05 -2.51 1.07
CA GLY A 26 -6.25 -3.29 1.37
C GLY A 26 -6.76 -3.08 2.79
N ALA A 27 -5.86 -3.11 3.79
CA ALA A 27 -6.20 -2.88 5.19
C ALA A 27 -6.71 -1.45 5.42
N ILE A 28 -6.05 -0.43 4.88
CA ILE A 28 -6.48 0.98 4.97
C ILE A 28 -7.87 1.15 4.36
N ASN A 29 -8.11 0.58 3.18
CA ASN A 29 -9.40 0.64 2.51
C ASN A 29 -10.50 -0.05 3.34
N GLY A 30 -10.21 -1.23 3.89
CA GLY A 30 -11.13 -1.96 4.79
C GLY A 30 -11.48 -1.14 6.04
N LEU A 31 -10.48 -0.54 6.68
CA LEU A 31 -10.67 0.33 7.85
C LEU A 31 -11.51 1.57 7.53
N LYS A 32 -11.28 2.21 6.37
CA LYS A 32 -12.10 3.35 5.92
C LYS A 32 -13.56 2.95 5.69
N LYS A 33 -13.81 1.78 5.08
CA LYS A 33 -15.17 1.26 4.91
C LYS A 33 -15.84 0.94 6.25
N ALA A 34 -15.12 0.31 7.18
CA ALA A 34 -15.61 0.04 8.52
C ALA A 34 -15.92 1.34 9.28
N LYS A 35 -15.04 2.35 9.18
CA LYS A 35 -15.27 3.68 9.72
C LYS A 35 -16.56 4.30 9.21
N GLU A 36 -16.78 4.31 7.89
CA GLU A 36 -18.00 4.88 7.30
C GLU A 36 -19.28 4.14 7.73
N ALA A 37 -19.22 2.83 8.02
CA ALA A 37 -20.35 2.09 8.57
C ALA A 37 -20.81 2.59 9.96
N HIS A 38 -19.94 3.31 10.68
CA HIS A 38 -20.22 3.90 11.99
C HIS A 38 -20.47 5.41 11.96
N LYS A 39 -20.70 5.99 10.77
CA LYS A 39 -20.94 7.43 10.60
C LYS A 39 -22.12 7.92 11.45
N GLY A 40 -21.92 9.02 12.16
CA GLY A 40 -22.91 9.59 13.07
C GLY A 40 -22.93 8.98 14.47
N THR A 41 -22.02 8.04 14.77
CA THR A 41 -21.84 7.45 16.11
C THR A 41 -20.48 7.80 16.68
N ASP A 42 -20.32 7.72 18.00
CA ASP A 42 -19.03 7.90 18.68
C ASP A 42 -17.97 6.90 18.22
N ALA A 43 -18.38 5.75 17.66
CA ALA A 43 -17.46 4.74 17.14
C ALA A 43 -16.73 5.17 15.85
N TYR A 44 -17.21 6.20 15.14
CA TYR A 44 -16.62 6.69 13.89
C TYR A 44 -15.12 7.04 14.05
N TYR A 45 -14.77 7.74 15.12
CA TYR A 45 -13.40 8.23 15.34
C TYR A 45 -12.43 7.16 15.86
N LYS A 46 -12.94 5.99 16.29
CA LYS A 46 -12.10 4.90 16.82
C LYS A 46 -11.13 4.32 15.77
N TYR A 47 -11.45 4.49 14.50
CA TYR A 47 -10.65 3.97 13.39
C TYR A 47 -9.49 4.89 13.01
N ASP A 48 -9.49 6.15 13.43
CA ASP A 48 -8.53 7.16 12.94
C ASP A 48 -7.09 6.84 13.30
N VAL A 49 -6.86 6.44 14.55
CA VAL A 49 -5.51 6.07 15.03
C VAL A 49 -4.98 4.86 14.26
N THR A 50 -5.84 3.88 13.99
CA THR A 50 -5.44 2.67 13.26
C THR A 50 -5.17 2.97 11.79
N ILE A 51 -6.04 3.74 11.13
CA ILE A 51 -5.83 4.18 9.74
C ILE A 51 -4.52 4.95 9.62
N PHE A 52 -4.28 5.89 10.54
CA PHE A 52 -3.04 6.66 10.55
C PHE A 52 -1.80 5.78 10.73
N ARG A 53 -1.86 4.78 11.60
CA ARG A 53 -0.76 3.82 11.81
C ARG A 53 -0.45 3.01 10.55
N GLU A 54 -1.46 2.49 9.87
CA GLU A 54 -1.25 1.73 8.64
C GLU A 54 -0.77 2.62 7.48
N GLN A 55 -1.25 3.87 7.40
CA GLN A 55 -0.73 4.86 6.46
C GLN A 55 0.75 5.16 6.72
N LYS A 56 1.15 5.33 7.99
CA LYS A 56 2.56 5.52 8.34
C LYS A 56 3.41 4.32 7.90
N ARG A 57 2.96 3.09 8.14
CA ARG A 57 3.65 1.88 7.67
C ARG A 57 3.77 1.84 6.15
N LEU A 58 2.73 2.24 5.43
CA LEU A 58 2.78 2.35 3.97
C LEU A 58 3.80 3.40 3.52
N THR A 59 3.86 4.54 4.18
CA THR A 59 4.88 5.56 3.94
C THR A 59 6.29 5.02 4.23
N ASP A 60 6.48 4.27 5.32
CA ASP A 60 7.78 3.68 5.69
C ASP A 60 8.25 2.66 4.62
N VAL A 61 7.33 1.85 4.08
CA VAL A 61 7.64 0.84 3.04
C VAL A 61 7.92 1.48 1.68
N THR A 62 7.19 2.54 1.33
CA THR A 62 7.33 3.21 0.03
C THR A 62 8.41 4.30 0.03
N GLY A 63 8.81 4.79 1.20
CA GLY A 63 9.65 5.98 1.32
C GLY A 63 8.96 7.26 0.87
N ASN A 64 7.62 7.25 0.79
CA ASN A 64 6.79 8.36 0.30
C ASN A 64 7.09 8.82 -1.14
N ILE A 65 7.66 7.95 -1.98
CA ILE A 65 7.90 8.27 -3.40
C ILE A 65 6.68 7.91 -4.24
N ALA A 66 6.55 8.52 -5.42
CA ALA A 66 5.41 8.25 -6.29
C ALA A 66 5.42 6.79 -6.79
N PRO A 67 4.24 6.19 -7.07
CA PRO A 67 4.15 4.78 -7.47
C PRO A 67 5.02 4.41 -8.68
N ASN A 68 5.11 5.30 -9.68
CA ASN A 68 5.95 5.07 -10.86
C ASN A 68 7.44 5.05 -10.49
N ASP A 69 7.89 5.95 -9.62
CA ASP A 69 9.29 6.03 -9.18
C ASP A 69 9.66 4.81 -8.33
N LEU A 70 8.72 4.33 -7.50
CA LEU A 70 8.88 3.11 -6.73
C LEU A 70 9.01 1.88 -7.63
N LEU A 71 8.15 1.76 -8.64
CA LEU A 71 8.21 0.67 -9.60
C LEU A 71 9.53 0.69 -10.38
N GLN A 72 9.97 1.85 -10.85
CA GLN A 72 11.25 2.01 -11.53
C GLN A 72 12.42 1.62 -10.61
N ARG A 73 12.41 2.06 -9.35
CA ARG A 73 13.42 1.66 -8.36
C ARG A 73 13.45 0.14 -8.15
N MET A 74 12.29 -0.50 -8.08
CA MET A 74 12.19 -1.96 -7.90
C MET A 74 12.69 -2.76 -9.12
N LEU A 75 12.52 -2.21 -10.33
CA LEU A 75 12.95 -2.84 -11.58
C LEU A 75 14.44 -2.60 -11.89
N ASN A 76 14.99 -1.45 -11.47
CA ASN A 76 16.37 -1.06 -11.74
C ASN A 76 17.37 -1.53 -10.66
N ALA A 77 16.89 -2.14 -9.57
CA ALA A 77 17.73 -2.70 -8.49
C ALA A 77 18.22 -4.14 -8.77
N LEU A 78 18.24 -4.55 -10.04
CA LEU A 78 18.78 -5.83 -10.51
C LEU A 78 20.30 -5.77 -10.67
#